data_AF-A0A0S8D299-F1
#
_entry.id   AF-A0A0S8D299-F1
#
_cell.length_a   1.000
_cell.length_b   1.000
_cell.length_c   1.000
_cell.angle_alpha   90.00
_cell.angle_beta   90.00
_cell.angle_gamma   90.00
#
_symmetry.space_group_name_H-M   'P 1'
#
loop_
_entity.id
_entity.type
_entity.pdbx_description
1 polymer ?
#
loop_
_entity_poly.entity_id
_entity_poly.type
_entity_poly.pdbx_seq_one_letter_code
_entity_poly.pdbx_strand_id
1 'polypeptide(L)' 'MKEKYHATLQPSETAIFQAAANIFASYVASGKVTDANENEMILKAIKTSIRICSIVDKSVRSDEEIS' A
#
# COMPACT_ATOMS: atom_id res chain seq x y z
N MET A 1 -26.73 -12.99 -7.65
CA MET A 1 -25.50 -13.78 -7.40
C MET A 1 -24.52 -12.90 -6.64
N LYS A 2 -23.99 -13.31 -5.48
CA LYS A 2 -22.84 -12.63 -4.88
C LYS A 2 -21.61 -13.04 -5.69
N GLU A 3 -21.05 -12.15 -6.48
CA GLU A 3 -19.76 -12.38 -7.13
C GLU A 3 -18.73 -12.63 -6.02
N LYS A 4 -18.21 -13.86 -5.96
CA LYS A 4 -17.03 -14.14 -5.13
C LYS A 4 -15.84 -13.54 -5.88
N TYR A 5 -15.43 -12.34 -5.49
CA TYR A 5 -14.17 -11.77 -5.93
C TYR A 5 -13.02 -12.64 -5.39
N HIS A 6 -12.51 -13.53 -6.24
CA HIS A 6 -11.31 -14.31 -5.97
C HIS A 6 -10.09 -13.48 -6.37
N ALA A 7 -9.72 -12.52 -5.53
CA ALA A 7 -8.45 -11.81 -5.70
C ALA A 7 -7.31 -12.80 -5.41
N THR A 8 -6.55 -13.16 -6.44
CA THR A 8 -5.35 -14.01 -6.30
C THR A 8 -4.13 -13.11 -6.40
N LEU A 9 -3.76 -12.51 -5.27
CA LEU A 9 -2.55 -11.69 -5.16
C LEU A 9 -1.38 -12.57 -4.77
N GLN A 10 -0.20 -12.28 -5.32
CA GLN A 10 1.05 -12.85 -4.82
C GLN A 10 1.30 -12.41 -3.36
N PRO A 11 2.13 -13.14 -2.59
CA PRO A 11 2.44 -12.75 -1.21
C PRO A 11 3.00 -11.33 -1.09
N SER A 12 3.88 -10.93 -2.01
CA SER A 12 4.44 -9.58 -2.10
C SER A 12 3.37 -8.53 -2.38
N GLU A 13 2.46 -8.81 -3.31
CA GLU A 13 1.32 -7.94 -3.64
C GLU A 13 0.36 -7.81 -2.46
N THR A 14 0.16 -8.88 -1.68
CA THR A 14 -0.65 -8.89 -0.47
C THR A 14 -0.05 -7.99 0.61
N ALA A 15 1.26 -8.02 0.81
CA ALA A 15 1.94 -7.13 1.75
C ALA A 15 1.78 -5.66 1.36
N ILE A 16 1.97 -5.34 0.07
CA ILE A 16 1.78 -3.99 -0.47
C ILE A 16 0.33 -3.55 -0.31
N PHE A 17 -0.63 -4.43 -0.61
CA PHE A 17 -2.07 -4.19 -0.47
C PHE A 17 -2.44 -3.86 0.98
N GLN A 18 -2.01 -4.67 1.95
CA GLN A 18 -2.31 -4.44 3.37
C GLN A 18 -1.76 -3.10 3.86
N ALA A 19 -0.52 -2.77 3.51
CA ALA A 19 0.07 -1.48 3.86
C ALA A 19 -0.67 -0.31 3.18
N ALA A 20 -1.04 -0.44 1.91
CA ALA A 20 -1.82 0.58 1.19
C ALA A 20 -3.21 0.77 1.81
N ALA A 21 -3.89 -0.31 2.22
CA ALA A 21 -5.18 -0.26 2.88
C ALA A 21 -5.10 0.52 4.21
N ASN A 22 -4.06 0.28 5.02
CA ASN A 22 -3.84 1.00 6.27
C ASN A 22 -3.56 2.50 6.03
N ILE A 23 -2.75 2.84 5.03
CA ILE A 23 -2.48 4.23 4.64
C ILE A 23 -3.77 4.91 4.18
N PHE A 24 -4.55 4.25 3.32
CA PHE A 24 -5.82 4.79 2.83
C PHE A 24 -6.83 5.01 3.97
N ALA A 25 -6.94 4.05 4.89
CA ALA A 25 -7.78 4.19 6.09
C ALA A 25 -7.40 5.43 6.92
N SER A 26 -6.11 5.77 7.02
CA SER A 26 -5.66 7.01 7.68
C SER A 26 -6.10 8.27 6.94
N TYR A 27 -6.16 8.24 5.60
CA TYR A 27 -6.67 9.35 4.80
C TYR A 27 -8.17 9.55 5.00
N VAL A 28 -8.93 8.46 5.05
CA VAL A 28 -10.37 8.49 5.36
C VAL A 28 -10.61 9.04 6.76
N ALA A 29 -9.92 8.51 7.76
CA ALA A 29 -10.08 8.94 9.16
C ALA A 29 -9.69 10.41 9.39
N SER A 30 -8.80 10.97 8.56
CA SER A 30 -8.40 12.39 8.62
C SER A 30 -9.27 13.32 7.78
N GLY A 31 -10.36 12.81 7.17
CA GLY A 31 -11.28 13.62 6.35
C GLY A 31 -10.66 14.09 5.03
N LYS A 32 -9.58 13.45 4.55
CA LYS A 32 -8.92 13.81 3.29
C LYS A 32 -9.54 13.15 2.06
N VAL A 33 -10.43 12.18 2.26
CA VAL A 33 -11.11 11.44 1.19
C VAL A 33 -12.50 12.00 0.99
N THR A 34 -12.83 12.30 -0.27
CA THR A 34 -14.14 12.71 -0.75
C THR A 34 -14.49 11.89 -1.99
N ASP A 35 -15.77 11.85 -2.37
CA ASP A 35 -16.22 11.13 -3.57
C ASP A 35 -15.50 11.59 -4.85
N ALA A 36 -15.10 12.86 -4.89
CA ALA A 36 -14.38 13.44 -6.03
C ALA A 36 -12.91 12.99 -6.12
N ASN A 37 -12.29 12.60 -5.00
CA ASN A 37 -10.86 12.29 -4.94
C ASN A 37 -10.52 10.86 -4.49
N GLU A 38 -11.53 10.01 -4.22
CA GLU A 38 -11.35 8.67 -3.66
C GLU A 38 -10.32 7.85 -4.44
N ASN A 39 -10.50 7.75 -5.77
CA ASN A 39 -9.58 7.01 -6.64
C ASN A 39 -8.15 7.56 -6.62
N GLU A 40 -7.99 8.88 -6.56
CA GLU A 40 -6.67 9.51 -6.44
C GLU A 40 -6.00 9.14 -5.12
N MET A 41 -6.76 9.17 -4.04
CA MET A 41 -6.28 8.87 -2.69
C MET A 41 -5.93 7.40 -2.51
N ILE A 42 -6.67 6.49 -3.16
CA ILE A 42 -6.31 5.05 -3.25
C ILE A 42 -4.97 4.89 -3.97
N LEU A 43 -4.81 5.48 -5.16
CA LEU A 43 -3.57 5.40 -5.92
C LEU A 43 -2.38 5.99 -5.14
N LYS A 44 -2.61 7.08 -4.41
CA LYS A 44 -1.60 7.71 -3.55
C LYS A 44 -1.16 6.79 -2.40
N ALA A 45 -2.10 6.08 -1.79
CA ALA A 45 -1.81 5.11 -0.74
C ALA A 45 -0.97 3.94 -1.28
N ILE A 46 -1.33 3.38 -2.44
CA ILE A 46 -0.58 2.31 -3.12
C ILE A 46 0.85 2.76 -3.44
N LYS A 47 1.03 3.93 -4.07
CA LYS A 47 2.36 4.48 -4.39
C LYS A 47 3.19 4.71 -3.12
N THR A 48 2.55 5.13 -2.03
CA THR A 48 3.23 5.33 -0.75
C THR A 48 3.68 4.00 -0.15
N SER A 49 2.83 2.96 -0.19
CA SER A 49 3.18 1.60 0.23
C SER A 49 4.39 1.05 -0.53
N ILE A 50 4.40 1.16 -1.87
CA ILE A 50 5.53 0.73 -2.72
C ILE A 50 6.82 1.47 -2.35
N ARG A 51 6.74 2.79 -2.13
CA ARG A 51 7.90 3.60 -1.74
C ARG A 51 8.44 3.21 -0.37
N ILE A 52 7.58 2.94 0.61
CA ILE A 52 8.00 2.44 1.93
C ILE A 52 8.70 1.09 1.77
N CYS A 53 8.11 0.16 1.01
CA CYS A 53 8.71 -1.15 0.74
C CYS A 53 10.10 -1.01 0.11
N SER A 54 10.27 -0.13 -0.88
CA SER A 54 11.56 0.11 -1.52
C SER A 54 12.60 0.72 -0.57
N ILE A 55 12.20 1.59 0.35
CA ILE A 55 13.10 2.16 1.35
C ILE A 55 13.52 1.08 2.35
N VAL A 56 12.58 0.26 2.83
CA VAL A 56 12.88 -0.86 3.74
C VAL A 56 13.86 -1.84 3.09
N ASP A 57 13.59 -2.27 1.85
CA ASP A 57 14.48 -3.18 1.11
C ASP A 57 15.90 -2.60 0.96
N LYS A 58 16.01 -1.31 0.62
CA LYS A 58 17.31 -0.63 0.53
C LYS A 58 18.02 -0.54 1.88
N SER A 59 17.32 -0.16 2.94
CA SER A 59 17.89 -0.01 4.28
C SER A 59 18.40 -1.34 4.82
N VAL A 60 17.61 -2.41 4.68
CA VAL A 60 18.02 -3.76 5.11
C VAL A 60 19.26 -4.24 4.33
N ARG A 61 19.28 -4.06 3.01
CA ARG A 61 20.45 -4.45 2.18
C ARG A 61 21.69 -3.63 2.50
N SER A 62 21.57 -2.33 2.71
CA SER A 62 22.72 -1.48 3.08
C SER A 62 23.28 -1.82 4.46
N ASP A 63 22.45 -2.28 5.40
CA ASP A 63 22.92 -2.76 6.70
C ASP A 63 23.63 -4.13 6.57
N GLU A 64 23.27 -4.95 5.58
CA GLU A 64 23.92 -6.23 5.27
C GLU A 64 25.21 -6.08 4.44
N GLU A 65 25.46 -4.92 3.81
CA GLU A 65 26.65 -4.63 2.99
C GLU A 65 27.85 -4.09 3.80
N ILE A 66 27.86 -4.20 5.14
CA ILE A 66 29.07 -3.98 5.94
C ILE A 66 29.93 -5.25 5.89
N SER A 67 30.72 -5.37 4.83
CA SER A 67 31.79 -6.38 4.66
C SER A 67 33.06 -5.71 4.16
#